data_AF-A0AAD7H132-F1
#
_entry.id   AF-A0AAD7H132-F1
#
_cell.length_a   1.000
_cell.length_b   1.000
_cell.length_c   1.000
_cell.angle_alpha   90.00
_cell.angle_beta   90.00
_cell.angle_gamma   90.00
#
_symmetry.space_group_name_H-M   'P 1'
#
loop_
_entity.id
_entity.type
_entity.pdbx_description
1 polymer ?
#
loop_
_entity_poly.entity_id
_entity_poly.type
_entity_poly.pdbx_seq_one_letter_code
_entity_poly.pdbx_strand_id
1 'polypeptide(L)'
;MASHEIEEIIDTTQENPSDSDSELDNILEEQEAATPSTSAKKKKKKKSKAAKALAALRGKSEIPQELVDQVLDKVKADGAVGSQDATEDNVRQALEHMQIMEVAKGKAGVGGHNKKDMGAHKFWATQPVPQLGEGPPIDDGYIEPSKPREEVRQEPYPLPKDFEWSTLDINDPNQNKEVYDLLSVNYVEDDDASFRFQYSSEFLQWALKPPGYHKEWHVGVRVSSNKKLVAFISGVPITIKVRGKVFTASEINYLCVHKKLRSKRLAPVLIKEVTRQVHLKGVFQAIYTAGVVIPTPISVCRYFHRALNVAKLVDVGFTYVPRNMTTARMIRMNKVSDTPTLDVRPMEEKDVAPLADLFTRYMQRFDMVPVMNLEDVRHQFLSGQGTGRIGEEKEGRRVGQVTWTYVVENPETHNITDFFSMYHLPSTIIRSPKHGTLEAGYLYYYATDVAFEDGADEDGRLKARLQTLIGDALVIANQAKLDVFNALTLMDNVSILKDLKFGAGDGFLNFYLYNWRTSKLAGINDEGDAKAGRGVGVVML
;
A
#
# COMPACT_ATOMS: atom_id res chain seq x y z
N MET A 1 -31.76 -49.97 -30.22
CA MET A 1 -31.58 -50.80 -29.01
C MET A 1 -30.24 -50.42 -28.40
N ALA A 2 -30.18 -50.44 -27.06
CA ALA A 2 -29.14 -49.91 -26.16
C ALA A 2 -29.26 -48.38 -25.96
N SER A 3 -29.95 -47.85 -24.94
CA SER A 3 -29.93 -48.02 -23.46
C SER A 3 -29.13 -46.90 -22.80
N HIS A 4 -29.90 -46.06 -22.08
CA HIS A 4 -29.48 -45.00 -21.18
C HIS A 4 -28.49 -45.47 -20.11
N GLU A 5 -27.54 -44.61 -19.78
CA GLU A 5 -27.06 -44.42 -18.41
C GLU A 5 -26.81 -42.92 -18.20
N ILE A 6 -27.53 -42.37 -17.22
CA ILE A 6 -27.48 -40.99 -16.74
C ILE A 6 -26.66 -41.08 -15.45
N GLU A 7 -25.50 -40.44 -15.38
CA GLU A 7 -24.77 -40.29 -14.11
C GLU A 7 -25.26 -39.03 -13.39
N GLU A 8 -25.80 -39.25 -12.18
CA GLU A 8 -26.31 -38.25 -11.27
C GLU A 8 -25.19 -37.34 -10.72
N ILE A 9 -25.46 -36.03 -10.76
CA ILE A 9 -24.70 -34.99 -10.07
C ILE A 9 -25.12 -35.01 -8.60
N ILE A 10 -24.17 -35.27 -7.71
CA ILE A 10 -24.37 -35.22 -6.26
C ILE A 10 -24.45 -33.75 -5.81
N ASP A 11 -25.67 -33.32 -5.45
CA ASP A 11 -25.98 -32.08 -4.75
C ASP A 11 -25.74 -32.27 -3.24
N THR A 12 -24.75 -31.56 -2.68
CA THR A 12 -24.50 -31.53 -1.23
C THR A 12 -25.04 -30.25 -0.59
N THR A 13 -26.33 -29.96 -0.77
CA THR A 13 -27.02 -28.91 0.00
C THR A 13 -28.38 -29.34 0.55
N GLN A 14 -28.40 -30.30 1.48
CA GLN A 14 -29.53 -30.45 2.42
C GLN A 14 -29.04 -30.97 3.77
N GLU A 15 -29.22 -30.18 4.84
CA GLU A 15 -29.61 -30.70 6.15
C GLU A 15 -30.62 -29.75 6.80
N ASN A 16 -31.63 -30.37 7.40
CA ASN A 16 -32.93 -29.85 7.80
C ASN A 16 -32.90 -29.06 9.13
N PRO A 17 -33.98 -28.30 9.42
CA PRO A 17 -34.14 -27.51 10.63
C PRO A 17 -34.85 -28.29 11.74
N SER A 18 -34.25 -28.42 12.92
CA SER A 18 -34.93 -28.58 14.22
C SER A 18 -33.91 -28.72 15.34
N ASP A 19 -33.76 -27.71 16.18
CA ASP A 19 -34.17 -27.83 17.58
C ASP A 19 -34.06 -26.48 18.29
N SER A 20 -35.12 -26.18 19.00
CA SER A 20 -35.34 -25.00 19.82
C SER A 20 -34.88 -25.23 21.25
N ASP A 21 -34.58 -24.10 21.88
CA ASP A 21 -34.72 -23.78 23.30
C ASP A 21 -33.54 -23.93 24.28
N SER A 22 -33.46 -22.83 25.06
CA SER A 22 -32.96 -22.67 26.41
C SER A 22 -31.46 -22.89 26.67
N GLU A 23 -30.75 -21.83 27.01
CA GLU A 23 -30.46 -21.51 28.41
C GLU A 23 -29.65 -20.20 28.52
N LEU A 24 -30.35 -19.16 28.98
CA LEU A 24 -29.79 -18.06 29.77
C LEU A 24 -29.82 -18.55 31.22
N ASP A 25 -28.68 -18.71 31.87
CA ASP A 25 -28.41 -18.17 33.21
C ASP A 25 -27.11 -18.70 33.83
N ASN A 26 -26.55 -17.83 34.68
CA ASN A 26 -25.59 -18.10 35.76
C ASN A 26 -24.09 -18.21 35.42
N ILE A 27 -23.51 -17.01 35.39
CA ILE A 27 -22.19 -16.67 35.90
C ILE A 27 -22.09 -17.17 37.37
N LEU A 28 -21.13 -18.03 37.66
CA LEU A 28 -20.76 -18.42 39.03
C LEU A 28 -19.44 -17.76 39.44
N GLU A 29 -19.46 -17.29 40.68
CA GLU A 29 -18.42 -16.58 41.43
C GLU A 29 -17.16 -17.42 41.72
N GLU A 30 -16.10 -16.68 42.01
CA GLU A 30 -14.81 -17.13 42.53
C GLU A 30 -14.92 -17.90 43.86
N GLN A 31 -14.01 -18.88 44.06
CA GLN A 31 -13.35 -19.05 45.36
C GLN A 31 -12.02 -19.81 45.24
N GLU A 32 -11.01 -19.28 45.94
CA GLU A 32 -9.66 -19.79 46.10
C GLU A 32 -9.57 -21.06 46.96
N ALA A 33 -8.57 -21.91 46.68
CA ALA A 33 -7.84 -22.66 47.72
C ALA A 33 -6.45 -23.07 47.22
N ALA A 34 -5.47 -23.04 48.13
CA ALA A 34 -4.04 -23.03 47.88
C ALA A 34 -3.30 -24.37 48.16
N THR A 35 -2.27 -24.63 47.32
CA THR A 35 -0.91 -25.22 47.55
C THR A 35 -0.70 -26.68 48.05
N PRO A 36 0.53 -27.26 47.97
CA PRO A 36 1.56 -27.24 46.90
C PRO A 36 2.25 -28.61 46.61
N SER A 37 2.91 -28.77 45.46
CA SER A 37 4.14 -29.59 45.36
C SER A 37 5.08 -29.13 44.23
N THR A 38 6.38 -29.28 44.48
CA THR A 38 7.49 -28.49 43.95
C THR A 38 8.39 -29.30 43.00
N SER A 39 9.23 -28.57 42.25
CA SER A 39 10.56 -29.00 41.72
C SER A 39 10.78 -29.44 40.25
N ALA A 40 9.95 -29.03 39.28
CA ALA A 40 10.34 -29.10 37.84
C ALA A 40 10.16 -27.79 37.04
N LYS A 41 9.63 -26.73 37.66
CA LYS A 41 9.17 -25.50 36.95
C LYS A 41 10.24 -24.42 36.71
N LYS A 42 11.47 -24.51 37.25
CA LYS A 42 12.43 -23.37 37.22
C LYS A 42 13.11 -23.14 35.85
N LYS A 43 13.40 -24.18 35.04
CA LYS A 43 13.97 -23.98 33.68
C LYS A 43 12.91 -23.62 32.61
N LYS A 44 11.67 -24.12 32.73
CA LYS A 44 10.54 -23.74 31.85
C LYS A 44 10.03 -22.31 32.10
N LYS A 45 10.10 -21.79 33.35
CA LYS A 45 9.68 -20.41 33.68
C LYS A 45 10.56 -19.30 33.05
N LYS A 46 11.88 -19.52 32.90
CA LYS A 46 12.78 -18.50 32.31
C LYS A 46 12.61 -18.34 30.78
N LYS A 47 12.40 -19.43 30.02
CA LYS A 47 12.01 -19.36 28.59
C LYS A 47 10.61 -18.79 28.39
N SER A 48 9.68 -19.05 29.31
CA SER A 48 8.31 -18.52 29.29
C SER A 48 8.23 -17.00 29.48
N LYS A 49 9.10 -16.39 30.30
CA LYS A 49 9.10 -14.93 30.51
C LYS A 49 9.62 -14.16 29.29
N ALA A 50 10.68 -14.63 28.62
CA ALA A 50 11.18 -14.01 27.39
C ALA A 50 10.17 -14.10 26.24
N ALA A 51 9.49 -15.24 26.10
CA ALA A 51 8.41 -15.41 25.12
C ALA A 51 7.16 -14.56 25.44
N LYS A 52 6.83 -14.37 26.74
CA LYS A 52 5.78 -13.44 27.18
C LYS A 52 6.14 -11.98 26.93
N ALA A 53 7.40 -11.60 27.13
CA ALA A 53 7.90 -10.26 26.87
C ALA A 53 7.89 -9.94 25.36
N LEU A 54 8.25 -10.90 24.51
CA LEU A 54 8.07 -10.80 23.05
C LEU A 54 6.58 -10.74 22.64
N ALA A 55 5.69 -11.42 23.35
CA ALA A 55 4.25 -11.33 23.09
C ALA A 55 3.66 -9.97 23.49
N ALA A 56 4.27 -9.27 24.45
CA ALA A 56 3.86 -7.95 24.91
C ALA A 56 4.24 -6.80 23.95
N LEU A 57 5.09 -7.06 22.95
CA LEU A 57 5.39 -6.16 21.82
C LEU A 57 4.27 -6.10 20.78
N ARG A 58 3.30 -7.03 20.83
CA ARG A 58 2.30 -7.17 19.76
C ARG A 58 1.27 -6.05 19.81
N GLY A 59 1.27 -5.18 18.80
CA GLY A 59 0.24 -4.16 18.59
C GLY A 59 0.46 -2.83 19.31
N LYS A 60 1.68 -2.54 19.76
CA LYS A 60 2.07 -1.21 20.25
C LYS A 60 2.94 -0.51 19.22
N SER A 61 2.64 0.76 18.94
CA SER A 61 3.38 1.64 18.03
C SER A 61 4.78 1.99 18.57
N GLU A 62 4.97 1.95 19.89
CA GLU A 62 6.27 2.13 20.55
C GLU A 62 6.68 0.91 21.38
N ILE A 63 7.99 0.59 21.35
CA ILE A 63 8.59 -0.42 22.23
C ILE A 63 8.53 0.11 23.68
N PRO A 64 7.86 -0.60 24.62
CA PRO A 64 7.76 -0.16 26.00
C PRO A 64 9.13 -0.08 26.67
N GLN A 65 9.38 1.00 27.42
CA GLN A 65 10.64 1.23 28.11
C GLN A 65 11.04 0.07 29.03
N GLU A 66 10.07 -0.49 29.75
CA GLU A 66 10.28 -1.65 30.63
C GLU A 66 10.86 -2.87 29.91
N LEU A 67 10.59 -3.02 28.61
CA LEU A 67 11.14 -4.11 27.82
C LEU A 67 12.58 -3.83 27.39
N VAL A 68 12.87 -2.59 27.01
CA VAL A 68 14.23 -2.14 26.69
C VAL A 68 15.12 -2.31 27.92
N ASP A 69 14.64 -1.89 29.09
CA ASP A 69 15.31 -2.04 30.37
C ASP A 69 15.55 -3.53 30.72
N GLN A 70 14.54 -4.40 30.51
CA GLN A 70 14.68 -5.84 30.74
C GLN A 70 15.69 -6.53 29.80
N VAL A 71 15.80 -6.06 28.55
CA VAL A 71 16.77 -6.60 27.58
C VAL A 71 18.17 -6.09 27.90
N LEU A 72 18.31 -4.79 28.24
CA LEU A 72 19.56 -4.20 28.72
C LEU A 72 20.08 -4.90 29.98
N ASP A 73 19.22 -5.15 30.96
CA ASP A 73 19.59 -5.83 32.20
C ASP A 73 20.05 -7.26 31.94
N LYS A 74 19.44 -7.95 30.97
CA LYS A 74 19.89 -9.29 30.54
C LYS A 74 21.23 -9.27 29.83
N VAL A 75 21.45 -8.32 28.92
CA VAL A 75 22.71 -8.22 28.17
C VAL A 75 23.86 -7.85 29.12
N LYS A 76 23.59 -7.01 30.13
CA LYS A 76 24.55 -6.70 31.22
C LYS A 76 24.80 -7.89 32.15
N ALA A 77 23.77 -8.71 32.43
CA ALA A 77 23.88 -9.87 33.31
C ALA A 77 24.57 -11.09 32.65
N ASP A 78 24.43 -11.27 31.33
CA ASP A 78 24.97 -12.43 30.61
C ASP A 78 26.43 -12.24 30.14
N GLY A 79 27.04 -11.07 30.39
CA GLY A 79 28.49 -10.85 30.25
C GLY A 79 29.07 -11.09 28.86
N ALA A 80 28.27 -10.95 27.80
CA ALA A 80 28.73 -11.15 26.43
C ALA A 80 29.70 -10.04 26.00
N VAL A 81 30.77 -10.42 25.30
CA VAL A 81 31.74 -9.52 24.67
C VAL A 81 30.97 -8.59 23.72
N GLY A 82 30.88 -7.30 24.07
CA GLY A 82 30.04 -6.30 23.40
C GLY A 82 29.14 -5.48 24.34
N SER A 83 29.14 -5.75 25.65
CA SER A 83 28.29 -5.05 26.63
C SER A 83 28.50 -3.52 26.74
N GLN A 84 29.56 -2.98 26.14
CA GLN A 84 29.79 -1.52 26.07
C GLN A 84 28.98 -0.84 24.96
N ASP A 85 28.52 -1.58 23.95
CA ASP A 85 27.69 -1.05 22.84
C ASP A 85 26.18 -1.29 23.04
N ALA A 86 25.79 -1.94 24.15
CA ALA A 86 24.39 -2.14 24.51
C ALA A 86 23.81 -0.88 25.16
N THR A 87 23.61 0.17 24.35
CA THR A 87 22.84 1.36 24.73
C THR A 87 21.35 1.12 24.52
N GLU A 88 20.53 1.93 25.19
CA GLU A 88 19.08 1.92 25.04
C GLU A 88 18.64 2.08 23.58
N ASP A 89 19.29 3.00 22.86
CA ASP A 89 19.04 3.26 21.44
C ASP A 89 19.37 2.05 20.56
N ASN A 90 20.48 1.37 20.81
CA ASN A 90 20.89 0.20 20.01
C ASN A 90 19.96 -1.01 20.26
N VAL A 91 19.51 -1.21 21.49
CA VAL A 91 18.54 -2.26 21.84
C VAL A 91 17.18 -1.97 21.21
N ARG A 92 16.74 -0.71 21.23
CA ARG A 92 15.49 -0.29 20.59
C ARG A 92 15.56 -0.49 19.08
N GLN A 93 16.64 -0.07 18.42
CA GLN A 93 16.86 -0.31 16.99
C GLN A 93 16.88 -1.80 16.63
N ALA A 94 17.52 -2.65 17.44
CA ALA A 94 17.56 -4.09 17.20
C ALA A 94 16.17 -4.76 17.35
N LEU A 95 15.37 -4.31 18.32
CA LEU A 95 13.99 -4.77 18.51
C LEU A 95 13.05 -4.30 17.41
N GLU A 96 13.19 -3.05 16.95
CA GLU A 96 12.49 -2.52 15.77
C GLU A 96 12.86 -3.33 14.53
N HIS A 97 14.16 -3.58 14.30
CA HIS A 97 14.64 -4.41 13.19
C HIS A 97 14.09 -5.84 13.25
N MET A 98 13.95 -6.43 14.45
CA MET A 98 13.32 -7.74 14.63
C MET A 98 11.81 -7.72 14.33
N GLN A 99 11.08 -6.68 14.76
CA GLN A 99 9.66 -6.52 14.45
C GLN A 99 9.43 -6.30 12.96
N ILE A 100 10.24 -5.45 12.32
CA ILE A 100 10.26 -5.25 10.87
C ILE A 100 10.55 -6.57 10.16
N MET A 101 11.49 -7.38 10.65
CA MET A 101 11.78 -8.70 10.10
C MET A 101 10.62 -9.69 10.26
N GLU A 102 9.84 -9.66 11.35
CA GLU A 102 8.65 -10.51 11.47
C GLU A 102 7.52 -10.07 10.52
N VAL A 103 7.35 -8.76 10.33
CA VAL A 103 6.39 -8.18 9.37
C VAL A 103 6.81 -8.48 7.94
N ALA A 104 8.07 -8.24 7.57
CA ALA A 104 8.62 -8.51 6.24
C ALA A 104 8.68 -10.02 5.91
N LYS A 105 8.78 -10.89 6.93
CA LYS A 105 8.61 -12.34 6.76
C LYS A 105 7.14 -12.77 6.63
N GLY A 106 6.18 -11.84 6.64
CA GLY A 106 4.75 -12.12 6.53
C GLY A 106 4.17 -12.85 7.76
N LYS A 107 4.87 -12.85 8.90
CA LYS A 107 4.51 -13.62 10.10
C LYS A 107 3.74 -12.79 11.14
N ALA A 108 3.73 -11.46 11.02
CA ALA A 108 2.95 -10.55 11.86
C ALA A 108 2.41 -9.40 11.00
N GLY A 109 1.10 -9.14 11.05
CA GLY A 109 0.55 -7.88 10.55
C GLY A 109 0.86 -6.73 11.50
N VAL A 110 1.00 -5.51 10.96
CA VAL A 110 0.94 -4.29 11.77
C VAL A 110 -0.52 -4.12 12.22
N GLY A 111 -0.76 -3.96 13.52
CA GLY A 111 -2.12 -3.83 14.08
C GLY A 111 -2.63 -4.96 14.99
N GLY A 112 -1.77 -5.75 15.65
CA GLY A 112 -2.20 -6.56 16.81
C GLY A 112 -3.16 -7.73 16.54
N HIS A 113 -3.66 -7.90 15.32
CA HIS A 113 -4.43 -9.08 14.89
C HIS A 113 -3.48 -10.22 14.54
N ASN A 114 -2.97 -10.90 15.58
CA ASN A 114 -1.95 -11.93 15.40
C ASN A 114 -2.46 -13.36 15.72
N LYS A 115 -2.08 -14.28 14.83
CA LYS A 115 -2.09 -15.75 14.94
C LYS A 115 -3.40 -16.52 15.16
N LYS A 116 -4.48 -15.95 15.70
CA LYS A 116 -5.78 -16.65 15.73
C LYS A 116 -6.51 -16.63 14.37
N ASP A 117 -6.19 -15.68 13.49
CA ASP A 117 -6.76 -15.57 12.13
C ASP A 117 -5.91 -16.20 11.02
N MET A 118 -4.62 -16.45 11.25
CA MET A 118 -3.69 -16.93 10.21
C MET A 118 -3.96 -18.38 9.76
N GLY A 119 -4.77 -19.13 10.52
CA GLY A 119 -5.29 -20.44 10.14
C GLY A 119 -6.73 -20.42 9.60
N ALA A 120 -7.34 -19.24 9.44
CA ALA A 120 -8.77 -19.10 9.17
C ALA A 120 -9.11 -18.08 8.07
N HIS A 121 -8.22 -17.80 7.13
CA HIS A 121 -8.58 -17.07 5.90
C HIS A 121 -9.44 -17.96 4.97
N LYS A 122 -10.66 -18.32 5.42
CA LYS A 122 -11.57 -19.22 4.71
C LYS A 122 -11.86 -18.78 3.27
N PHE A 123 -11.85 -17.46 3.03
CA PHE A 123 -11.97 -16.92 1.68
C PHE A 123 -10.69 -17.15 0.87
N TRP A 124 -9.55 -16.59 1.29
CA TRP A 124 -8.28 -16.66 0.54
C TRP A 124 -7.73 -18.08 0.34
N ALA A 125 -8.05 -19.01 1.24
CA ALA A 125 -7.72 -20.42 1.09
C ALA A 125 -8.37 -21.09 -0.15
N THR A 126 -9.38 -20.46 -0.73
CA THR A 126 -10.07 -20.93 -1.95
C THR A 126 -9.73 -20.11 -3.20
N GLN A 127 -8.85 -19.12 -3.07
CA GLN A 127 -8.51 -18.22 -4.17
C GLN A 127 -7.18 -18.66 -4.81
N PRO A 128 -6.98 -18.39 -6.12
CA PRO A 128 -5.73 -18.69 -6.83
C PRO A 128 -4.64 -17.70 -6.42
N VAL A 129 -4.15 -17.82 -5.20
CA VAL A 129 -3.04 -17.04 -4.65
C VAL A 129 -2.03 -17.97 -4.00
N PRO A 130 -0.73 -17.62 -3.92
CA PRO A 130 0.24 -18.43 -3.21
C PRO A 130 -0.17 -18.64 -1.75
N GLN A 131 -0.29 -19.89 -1.31
CA GLN A 131 -0.75 -20.21 0.04
C GLN A 131 0.41 -20.19 1.05
N LEU A 132 0.07 -19.92 2.31
CA LEU A 132 1.05 -19.90 3.41
C LEU A 132 1.69 -21.28 3.58
N GLY A 133 3.02 -21.30 3.59
CA GLY A 133 3.79 -22.54 3.76
C GLY A 133 4.11 -23.26 2.45
N GLU A 134 3.59 -22.79 1.32
CA GLU A 134 4.14 -23.16 0.02
C GLU A 134 5.61 -22.69 -0.07
N GLY A 135 6.48 -23.56 -0.57
CA GLY A 135 7.86 -23.19 -0.87
C GLY A 135 7.94 -22.17 -2.02
N PRO A 136 9.11 -21.56 -2.25
CA PRO A 136 9.29 -20.69 -3.41
C PRO A 136 8.94 -21.44 -4.70
N PRO A 137 8.28 -20.80 -5.67
CA PRO A 137 8.00 -21.42 -6.96
C PRO A 137 9.29 -21.84 -7.68
N ILE A 138 9.18 -22.90 -8.49
CA ILE A 138 10.24 -23.27 -9.45
C ILE A 138 10.28 -22.23 -10.58
N ASP A 139 9.12 -21.84 -11.09
CA ASP A 139 8.96 -20.86 -12.17
C ASP A 139 7.84 -19.86 -11.85
N ASP A 140 7.98 -18.65 -12.41
CA ASP A 140 6.93 -17.63 -12.39
C ASP A 140 5.78 -18.01 -13.33
N GLY A 141 4.53 -17.72 -12.97
CA GLY A 141 3.41 -17.98 -13.89
C GLY A 141 2.03 -18.00 -13.25
N TYR A 142 1.02 -18.25 -14.06
CA TYR A 142 -0.37 -18.36 -13.61
C TYR A 142 -0.59 -19.60 -12.72
N ILE A 143 -1.48 -19.47 -11.74
CA ILE A 143 -1.81 -20.57 -10.80
C ILE A 143 -2.91 -21.45 -11.40
N GLU A 144 -3.93 -20.81 -11.98
CA GLU A 144 -5.00 -21.43 -12.74
C GLU A 144 -4.96 -20.94 -14.19
N PRO A 145 -5.24 -21.81 -15.17
CA PRO A 145 -5.33 -21.42 -16.57
C PRO A 145 -6.52 -20.48 -16.81
N SER A 146 -6.37 -19.60 -17.81
CA SER A 146 -7.47 -18.77 -18.29
C SER A 146 -8.63 -19.64 -18.80
N LYS A 147 -9.85 -19.18 -18.58
CA LYS A 147 -11.07 -19.88 -19.00
C LYS A 147 -11.73 -19.16 -20.17
N PRO A 148 -12.39 -19.87 -21.09
CA PRO A 148 -13.21 -19.22 -22.11
C PRO A 148 -14.38 -18.47 -21.44
N ARG A 149 -14.90 -17.44 -22.10
CA ARG A 149 -15.93 -16.56 -21.54
C ARG A 149 -17.17 -17.35 -21.10
N GLU A 150 -17.53 -18.40 -21.83
CA GLU A 150 -18.70 -19.24 -21.63
C GLU A 150 -18.62 -20.04 -20.30
N GLU A 151 -17.40 -20.32 -19.82
CA GLU A 151 -17.16 -20.99 -18.54
C GLU A 151 -17.12 -20.00 -17.36
N VAL A 152 -17.03 -18.70 -17.64
CA VAL A 152 -17.15 -17.65 -16.61
C VAL A 152 -18.62 -17.45 -16.28
N ARG A 153 -18.94 -17.27 -15.00
CA ARG A 153 -20.31 -16.99 -14.53
C ARG A 153 -20.85 -15.71 -15.19
N GLN A 154 -21.91 -15.85 -15.99
CA GLN A 154 -22.53 -14.72 -16.72
C GLN A 154 -23.36 -13.80 -15.81
N GLU A 155 -24.04 -14.37 -14.82
CA GLU A 155 -24.89 -13.61 -13.89
C GLU A 155 -24.12 -13.11 -12.66
N PRO A 156 -24.47 -11.95 -12.09
CA PRO A 156 -23.85 -11.45 -10.86
C PRO A 156 -23.94 -12.44 -9.69
N TYR A 157 -23.03 -12.33 -8.73
CA TYR A 157 -23.17 -13.07 -7.47
C TYR A 157 -24.41 -12.59 -6.70
N PRO A 158 -25.14 -13.49 -6.01
CA PRO A 158 -26.35 -13.10 -5.28
C PRO A 158 -26.00 -12.16 -4.11
N LEU A 159 -26.83 -11.15 -3.91
CA LEU A 159 -26.84 -10.28 -2.73
C LEU A 159 -28.10 -10.54 -1.90
N PRO A 160 -28.09 -10.21 -0.58
CA PRO A 160 -29.33 -10.16 0.19
C PRO A 160 -30.33 -9.19 -0.45
N LYS A 161 -31.63 -9.47 -0.34
CA LYS A 161 -32.72 -8.74 -1.04
C LYS A 161 -32.74 -7.23 -0.80
N ASP A 162 -32.19 -6.78 0.34
CA ASP A 162 -32.10 -5.37 0.71
C ASP A 162 -30.97 -4.61 -0.01
N PHE A 163 -30.16 -5.31 -0.80
CA PHE A 163 -29.06 -4.76 -1.56
C PHE A 163 -29.14 -5.12 -3.04
N GLU A 164 -28.57 -4.25 -3.86
CA GLU A 164 -28.45 -4.44 -5.30
C GLU A 164 -27.06 -4.01 -5.79
N TRP A 165 -26.60 -4.66 -6.85
CA TRP A 165 -25.38 -4.27 -7.55
C TRP A 165 -25.59 -2.96 -8.31
N SER A 166 -24.54 -2.16 -8.38
CA SER A 166 -24.49 -0.95 -9.19
C SER A 166 -23.14 -0.84 -9.86
N THR A 167 -23.14 -0.47 -11.14
CA THR A 167 -21.93 -0.07 -11.85
C THR A 167 -21.83 1.44 -11.78
N LEU A 168 -20.71 1.97 -11.28
CA LEU A 168 -20.53 3.41 -11.08
C LEU A 168 -19.95 4.06 -12.33
N ASP A 169 -20.66 5.03 -12.91
CA ASP A 169 -20.11 5.85 -13.99
C ASP A 169 -19.40 7.08 -13.42
N ILE A 170 -18.07 7.04 -13.38
CA ILE A 170 -17.24 8.13 -12.86
C ILE A 170 -17.31 9.41 -13.73
N ASN A 171 -17.88 9.33 -14.94
CA ASN A 171 -18.19 10.53 -15.73
C ASN A 171 -19.42 11.29 -15.24
N ASP A 172 -20.32 10.63 -14.50
CA ASP A 172 -21.45 11.29 -13.84
C ASP A 172 -20.93 11.96 -12.55
N PRO A 173 -20.95 13.30 -12.46
CA PRO A 173 -20.45 14.00 -11.28
C PRO A 173 -21.14 13.58 -9.99
N ASN A 174 -22.41 13.17 -10.04
CA ASN A 174 -23.14 12.74 -8.86
C ASN A 174 -22.64 11.38 -8.36
N GLN A 175 -22.45 10.43 -9.27
CA GLN A 175 -21.93 9.10 -8.90
C GLN A 175 -20.47 9.16 -8.45
N ASN A 176 -19.65 9.99 -9.11
CA ASN A 176 -18.28 10.24 -8.64
C ASN A 176 -18.28 10.84 -7.22
N LYS A 177 -19.18 11.79 -6.95
CA LYS A 177 -19.36 12.36 -5.62
C LYS A 177 -19.81 11.32 -4.59
N GLU A 178 -20.68 10.37 -4.96
CA GLU A 178 -21.08 9.29 -4.06
C GLU A 178 -19.90 8.38 -3.67
N VAL A 179 -19.02 8.07 -4.62
CA VAL A 179 -17.79 7.30 -4.35
C VAL A 179 -16.86 8.12 -3.44
N TYR A 180 -16.66 9.41 -3.75
CA TYR A 180 -15.93 10.36 -2.91
C TYR A 180 -16.47 10.37 -1.46
N ASP A 181 -17.79 10.52 -1.29
CA ASP A 181 -18.43 10.61 0.02
C ASP A 181 -18.30 9.29 0.80
N LEU A 182 -18.46 8.15 0.11
CA LEU A 182 -18.28 6.83 0.71
C LEU A 182 -16.84 6.66 1.22
N LEU A 183 -15.85 6.95 0.39
CA LEU A 183 -14.43 6.79 0.71
C LEU A 183 -14.01 7.76 1.82
N SER A 184 -14.37 9.04 1.72
CA SER A 184 -13.99 10.09 2.68
C SER A 184 -14.52 9.86 4.10
N VAL A 185 -15.51 8.98 4.28
CA VAL A 185 -16.08 8.66 5.60
C VAL A 185 -15.72 7.26 6.07
N ASN A 186 -15.52 6.32 5.15
CA ASN A 186 -15.43 4.89 5.45
C ASN A 186 -14.15 4.21 4.96
N TYR A 187 -13.26 4.90 4.27
CA TYR A 187 -11.99 4.33 3.81
C TYR A 187 -10.88 4.48 4.85
N VAL A 188 -9.69 3.99 4.50
CA VAL A 188 -8.49 3.85 5.33
C VAL A 188 -8.32 5.00 6.34
N GLU A 189 -8.18 4.60 7.59
CA GLU A 189 -7.83 5.46 8.73
C GLU A 189 -6.45 5.01 9.21
N ASP A 190 -5.63 5.94 9.67
CA ASP A 190 -4.42 5.60 10.43
C ASP A 190 -4.79 4.86 11.73
N ASP A 191 -3.82 4.17 12.33
CA ASP A 191 -4.05 3.31 13.49
C ASP A 191 -4.68 4.06 14.68
N ASP A 192 -4.42 5.37 14.79
CA ASP A 192 -4.95 6.26 15.83
C ASP A 192 -6.24 7.01 15.42
N ALA A 193 -6.70 6.83 14.19
CA ALA A 193 -7.82 7.54 13.57
C ALA A 193 -7.73 9.08 13.68
N SER A 194 -6.52 9.61 13.51
CA SER A 194 -6.23 11.05 13.47
C SER A 194 -6.35 11.62 12.05
N PHE A 195 -6.06 10.81 11.03
CA PHE A 195 -6.05 11.17 9.62
C PHE A 195 -6.85 10.17 8.77
N ARG A 196 -7.58 10.68 7.78
CA ARG A 196 -8.30 9.83 6.83
C ARG A 196 -8.07 10.32 5.41
N PHE A 197 -7.78 9.42 4.47
CA PHE A 197 -7.61 9.82 3.08
C PHE A 197 -8.85 10.52 2.53
N GLN A 198 -8.60 11.58 1.78
CA GLN A 198 -9.59 12.40 1.11
C GLN A 198 -9.27 12.42 -0.38
N TYR A 199 -9.59 11.34 -1.08
CA TYR A 199 -9.50 11.29 -2.54
C TYR A 199 -10.43 12.35 -3.11
N SER A 200 -9.95 13.29 -3.94
CA SER A 200 -10.83 14.27 -4.58
C SER A 200 -11.59 13.66 -5.76
N SER A 201 -12.64 14.34 -6.22
CA SER A 201 -13.38 13.94 -7.42
C SER A 201 -12.47 13.87 -8.67
N GLU A 202 -11.55 14.81 -8.80
CA GLU A 202 -10.56 14.90 -9.88
C GLU A 202 -9.57 13.74 -9.78
N PHE A 203 -9.11 13.41 -8.56
CA PHE A 203 -8.25 12.27 -8.32
C PHE A 203 -8.93 10.96 -8.74
N LEU A 204 -10.19 10.74 -8.33
CA LEU A 204 -10.93 9.54 -8.70
C LEU A 204 -11.18 9.46 -10.21
N GLN A 205 -11.45 10.58 -10.87
CA GLN A 205 -11.55 10.61 -12.35
C GLN A 205 -10.24 10.22 -13.03
N TRP A 206 -9.11 10.71 -12.53
CA TRP A 206 -7.80 10.38 -13.06
C TRP A 206 -7.44 8.91 -12.79
N ALA A 207 -7.58 8.45 -11.55
CA ALA A 207 -7.18 7.11 -11.13
C ALA A 207 -8.07 5.99 -11.71
N LEU A 208 -9.38 6.23 -11.83
CA LEU A 208 -10.36 5.21 -12.25
C LEU A 208 -10.61 5.17 -13.76
N LYS A 209 -9.96 6.05 -14.54
CA LYS A 209 -10.15 6.14 -15.99
C LYS A 209 -8.84 6.16 -16.79
N PRO A 210 -7.89 5.25 -16.55
CA PRO A 210 -6.78 5.08 -17.48
C PRO A 210 -7.29 4.60 -18.86
N PRO A 211 -6.49 4.74 -19.92
CA PRO A 211 -6.84 4.24 -21.24
C PRO A 211 -7.30 2.77 -21.20
N GLY A 212 -8.38 2.47 -21.91
CA GLY A 212 -8.96 1.12 -21.94
C GLY A 212 -9.76 0.69 -20.70
N TYR A 213 -10.01 1.57 -19.73
CA TYR A 213 -10.79 1.20 -18.53
C TYR A 213 -12.19 0.65 -18.86
N HIS A 214 -12.67 -0.25 -18.00
CA HIS A 214 -14.01 -0.84 -18.10
C HIS A 214 -14.89 -0.28 -16.98
N LYS A 215 -16.03 0.34 -17.34
CA LYS A 215 -16.98 0.86 -16.35
C LYS A 215 -17.48 -0.25 -15.43
N GLU A 216 -17.66 -1.45 -15.98
CA GLU A 216 -18.15 -2.64 -15.27
C GLU A 216 -17.21 -3.11 -14.14
N TRP A 217 -15.97 -2.63 -14.12
CA TRP A 217 -15.01 -2.92 -13.06
C TRP A 217 -15.14 -1.96 -11.87
N HIS A 218 -15.95 -0.91 -11.97
CA HIS A 218 -16.30 0.02 -10.90
C HIS A 218 -17.56 -0.46 -10.20
N VAL A 219 -17.40 -1.46 -9.35
CA VAL A 219 -18.50 -2.22 -8.74
C VAL A 219 -18.90 -1.61 -7.41
N GLY A 220 -20.18 -1.29 -7.26
CA GLY A 220 -20.76 -0.82 -6.01
C GLY A 220 -21.95 -1.65 -5.55
N VAL A 221 -22.29 -1.49 -4.27
CA VAL A 221 -23.48 -2.06 -3.66
C VAL A 221 -24.34 -0.94 -3.12
N ARG A 222 -25.62 -0.93 -3.51
CA ARG A 222 -26.62 0.03 -3.03
C ARG A 222 -27.64 -0.67 -2.15
N VAL A 223 -28.22 0.09 -1.22
CA VAL A 223 -29.42 -0.35 -0.50
C VAL A 223 -30.63 -0.22 -1.43
N SER A 224 -31.37 -1.30 -1.66
CA SER A 224 -32.44 -1.36 -2.67
C SER A 224 -33.55 -0.34 -2.45
N SER A 225 -33.88 -0.05 -1.18
CA SER A 225 -35.01 0.82 -0.79
C SER A 225 -34.75 2.32 -0.98
N ASN A 226 -33.50 2.78 -0.82
CA ASN A 226 -33.16 4.20 -0.86
C ASN A 226 -32.00 4.54 -1.82
N LYS A 227 -31.47 3.54 -2.54
CA LYS A 227 -30.40 3.65 -3.53
C LYS A 227 -29.06 4.17 -2.99
N LYS A 228 -28.89 4.25 -1.67
CA LYS A 228 -27.65 4.73 -1.05
C LYS A 228 -26.50 3.77 -1.32
N LEU A 229 -25.37 4.29 -1.81
CA LEU A 229 -24.14 3.54 -1.98
C LEU A 229 -23.53 3.18 -0.61
N VAL A 230 -23.24 1.90 -0.40
CA VAL A 230 -22.75 1.37 0.90
C VAL A 230 -21.49 0.50 0.79
N ALA A 231 -21.10 0.12 -0.42
CA ALA A 231 -19.79 -0.46 -0.67
C ALA A 231 -19.32 -0.18 -2.10
N PHE A 232 -18.01 -0.23 -2.30
CA PHE A 232 -17.35 0.02 -3.58
C PHE A 232 -16.06 -0.81 -3.67
N ILE A 233 -15.72 -1.25 -4.88
CA ILE A 233 -14.43 -1.83 -5.27
C ILE A 233 -14.22 -1.47 -6.74
N SER A 234 -12.98 -1.15 -7.12
CA SER A 234 -12.68 -0.85 -8.52
C SER A 234 -11.58 -1.74 -9.07
N GLY A 235 -11.63 -1.97 -10.37
CA GLY A 235 -10.50 -2.43 -11.16
C GLY A 235 -10.20 -1.48 -12.31
N VAL A 236 -8.93 -1.35 -12.68
CA VAL A 236 -8.50 -0.72 -13.93
C VAL A 236 -7.51 -1.62 -14.67
N PRO A 237 -7.44 -1.58 -16.01
CA PRO A 237 -6.49 -2.41 -16.75
C PRO A 237 -5.06 -1.92 -16.54
N ILE A 238 -4.14 -2.86 -16.42
CA ILE A 238 -2.71 -2.60 -16.38
C ILE A 238 -1.98 -3.72 -17.11
N THR A 239 -0.92 -3.39 -17.84
CA THR A 239 0.04 -4.40 -18.31
C THR A 239 1.24 -4.36 -17.40
N ILE A 240 1.61 -5.50 -16.83
CA ILE A 240 2.78 -5.60 -15.94
C ILE A 240 3.78 -6.61 -16.48
N LYS A 241 5.06 -6.34 -16.21
CA LYS A 241 6.17 -7.26 -16.47
C LYS A 241 6.72 -7.72 -15.13
N VAL A 242 6.70 -9.02 -14.87
CA VAL A 242 7.28 -9.64 -13.67
C VAL A 242 8.40 -10.58 -14.12
N ARG A 243 9.65 -10.29 -13.74
CA ARG A 243 10.85 -11.08 -14.06
C ARG A 243 10.92 -11.49 -15.54
N GLY A 244 10.64 -10.54 -16.44
CA GLY A 244 10.66 -10.74 -17.89
C GLY A 244 9.36 -11.27 -18.51
N LYS A 245 8.39 -11.75 -17.70
CA LYS A 245 7.08 -12.20 -18.20
C LYS A 245 6.09 -11.05 -18.22
N VAL A 246 5.59 -10.71 -19.40
CA VAL A 246 4.60 -9.63 -19.61
C VAL A 246 3.19 -10.23 -19.68
N PHE A 247 2.25 -9.66 -18.93
CA PHE A 247 0.85 -10.06 -18.96
C PHE A 247 -0.07 -8.89 -18.61
N THR A 248 -1.30 -8.95 -19.12
CA THR A 248 -2.37 -8.01 -18.75
C THR A 248 -3.00 -8.47 -17.44
N ALA A 249 -3.22 -7.52 -16.53
CA ALA A 249 -3.83 -7.70 -15.24
C ALA A 249 -4.87 -6.60 -14.99
N SER A 250 -5.70 -6.79 -13.97
CA SER A 250 -6.44 -5.69 -13.35
C SER A 250 -5.69 -5.14 -12.13
N GLU A 251 -5.55 -3.83 -12.03
CA GLU A 251 -5.15 -3.18 -10.79
C GLU A 251 -6.41 -2.99 -9.94
N ILE A 252 -6.50 -3.70 -8.82
CA ILE A 252 -7.64 -3.64 -7.90
C ILE A 252 -7.34 -2.69 -6.76
N ASN A 253 -8.23 -1.71 -6.56
CA ASN A 253 -8.08 -0.69 -5.52
C ASN A 253 -9.45 -0.23 -4.98
N TYR A 254 -9.44 0.69 -4.01
CA TYR A 254 -10.61 1.35 -3.42
C TYR A 254 -11.69 0.41 -2.85
N LEU A 255 -11.31 -0.78 -2.38
CA LEU A 255 -12.22 -1.67 -1.66
C LEU A 255 -12.69 -1.03 -0.35
N CYS A 256 -13.93 -0.55 -0.35
CA CYS A 256 -14.54 0.15 0.77
C CYS A 256 -15.88 -0.46 1.12
N VAL A 257 -16.09 -0.73 2.40
CA VAL A 257 -17.40 -1.12 2.95
C VAL A 257 -17.76 -0.13 4.05
N HIS A 258 -18.96 0.41 3.96
CA HIS A 258 -19.51 1.33 4.95
C HIS A 258 -19.37 0.75 6.37
N LYS A 259 -18.93 1.56 7.34
CA LYS A 259 -18.54 1.10 8.69
C LYS A 259 -19.58 0.19 9.37
N LYS A 260 -20.87 0.54 9.23
CA LYS A 260 -22.01 -0.23 9.80
C LYS A 260 -22.20 -1.64 9.20
N LEU A 261 -21.63 -1.92 8.03
CA LEU A 261 -21.74 -3.22 7.33
C LEU A 261 -20.44 -4.04 7.40
N ARG A 262 -19.42 -3.55 8.10
CA ARG A 262 -18.17 -4.30 8.31
C ARG A 262 -18.42 -5.56 9.14
N SER A 263 -17.54 -6.55 9.00
CA SER A 263 -17.65 -7.88 9.63
C SER A 263 -18.89 -8.71 9.22
N LYS A 264 -19.62 -8.30 8.17
CA LYS A 264 -20.73 -9.06 7.56
C LYS A 264 -20.34 -9.84 6.30
N ARG A 265 -19.03 -10.03 6.07
CA ARG A 265 -18.46 -10.76 4.92
C ARG A 265 -18.85 -10.21 3.54
N LEU A 266 -19.14 -8.91 3.44
CA LEU A 266 -19.44 -8.25 2.16
C LEU A 266 -18.19 -8.12 1.25
N ALA A 267 -17.01 -7.91 1.83
CA ALA A 267 -15.75 -7.78 1.07
C ALA A 267 -15.43 -9.01 0.19
N PRO A 268 -15.51 -10.27 0.69
CA PRO A 268 -15.41 -11.46 -0.17
C PRO A 268 -16.39 -11.48 -1.35
N VAL A 269 -17.62 -10.98 -1.17
CA VAL A 269 -18.64 -10.96 -2.23
C VAL A 269 -18.29 -9.90 -3.29
N LEU A 270 -17.82 -8.73 -2.87
CA LEU A 270 -17.28 -7.68 -3.75
C LEU A 270 -16.10 -8.18 -4.57
N ILE A 271 -15.13 -8.86 -3.93
CA ILE A 271 -13.96 -9.41 -4.61
C ILE A 271 -14.39 -10.44 -5.67
N LYS A 272 -15.33 -11.35 -5.33
CA LYS A 272 -15.86 -12.32 -6.29
C LYS A 272 -16.55 -11.64 -7.48
N GLU A 273 -17.33 -10.60 -7.24
CA GLU A 273 -18.04 -9.90 -8.32
C GLU A 273 -17.09 -9.12 -9.22
N VAL A 274 -16.12 -8.36 -8.68
CA VAL A 274 -15.14 -7.67 -9.55
C VAL A 274 -14.27 -8.67 -10.30
N THR A 275 -13.89 -9.78 -9.68
CA THR A 275 -13.15 -10.87 -10.35
C THR A 275 -13.96 -11.43 -11.53
N ARG A 276 -15.26 -11.66 -11.34
CA ARG A 276 -16.17 -12.11 -12.41
C ARG A 276 -16.21 -11.11 -13.57
N GLN A 277 -16.34 -9.82 -13.28
CA GLN A 277 -16.35 -8.76 -14.30
C GLN A 277 -15.03 -8.65 -15.07
N VAL A 278 -13.91 -8.86 -14.39
CA VAL A 278 -12.56 -8.90 -14.99
C VAL A 278 -12.40 -10.14 -15.88
N HIS A 279 -12.78 -11.32 -15.39
CA HIS A 279 -12.74 -12.57 -16.15
C HIS A 279 -13.63 -12.54 -17.40
N LEU A 280 -14.79 -11.89 -17.34
CA LEU A 280 -15.67 -11.70 -18.50
C LEU A 280 -15.03 -10.88 -19.63
N LYS A 281 -14.01 -10.08 -19.34
CA LYS A 281 -13.20 -9.35 -20.33
C LYS A 281 -11.95 -10.13 -20.77
N GLY A 282 -11.76 -11.35 -20.29
CA GLY A 282 -10.64 -12.22 -20.66
C GLY A 282 -9.34 -11.96 -19.88
N VAL A 283 -9.39 -11.16 -18.82
CA VAL A 283 -8.25 -10.91 -17.93
C VAL A 283 -8.39 -11.80 -16.69
N PHE A 284 -7.33 -12.49 -16.27
CA PHE A 284 -7.39 -13.49 -15.19
C PHE A 284 -6.39 -13.25 -14.07
N GLN A 285 -5.58 -12.19 -14.18
CA GLN A 285 -4.59 -11.79 -13.20
C GLN A 285 -4.95 -10.43 -12.63
N ALA A 286 -4.51 -10.17 -11.40
CA ALA A 286 -4.65 -8.85 -10.80
C ALA A 286 -3.42 -8.48 -9.98
N ILE A 287 -3.16 -7.18 -9.83
CA ILE A 287 -2.26 -6.63 -8.82
C ILE A 287 -3.10 -5.86 -7.80
N TYR A 288 -2.75 -6.02 -6.53
CA TYR A 288 -3.40 -5.28 -5.45
C TYR A 288 -2.45 -5.11 -4.28
N THR A 289 -2.72 -4.09 -3.46
CA THR A 289 -1.95 -3.81 -2.26
C THR A 289 -2.84 -3.71 -1.03
N ALA A 290 -2.30 -4.05 0.13
CA ALA A 290 -2.98 -3.86 1.40
C ALA A 290 -2.00 -3.57 2.55
N GLY A 291 -2.42 -2.73 3.49
CA GLY A 291 -1.67 -2.54 4.74
C GLY A 291 -1.76 -3.75 5.67
N VAL A 292 -2.87 -4.50 5.60
CA VAL A 292 -3.03 -5.77 6.31
C VAL A 292 -2.33 -6.90 5.57
N VAL A 293 -1.80 -7.86 6.33
CA VAL A 293 -1.17 -9.06 5.77
C VAL A 293 -2.24 -10.10 5.45
N ILE A 294 -2.27 -10.53 4.20
CA ILE A 294 -3.09 -11.65 3.71
C ILE A 294 -2.20 -12.67 2.97
N PRO A 295 -2.62 -13.94 2.81
CA PRO A 295 -1.81 -14.95 2.11
C PRO A 295 -1.71 -14.64 0.60
N THR A 296 -0.53 -14.56 -0.02
CA THR A 296 0.81 -14.36 0.57
C THR A 296 1.48 -13.21 -0.19
N PRO A 297 2.06 -12.20 0.50
CA PRO A 297 2.63 -11.05 -0.18
C PRO A 297 3.88 -11.43 -0.98
N ILE A 298 3.98 -10.89 -2.19
CA ILE A 298 5.15 -11.05 -3.06
C ILE A 298 6.24 -10.03 -2.72
N SER A 299 5.88 -8.90 -2.12
CA SER A 299 6.82 -7.91 -1.59
C SER A 299 6.19 -7.09 -0.48
N VAL A 300 7.02 -6.42 0.31
CA VAL A 300 6.62 -5.51 1.37
C VAL A 300 7.45 -4.24 1.28
N CYS A 301 6.79 -3.11 1.10
CA CYS A 301 7.41 -1.78 1.10
C CYS A 301 7.00 -1.01 2.35
N ARG A 302 7.82 -0.06 2.79
CA ARG A 302 7.55 0.80 3.95
C ARG A 302 7.37 2.25 3.51
N TYR A 303 6.39 2.92 4.10
CA TYR A 303 6.18 4.36 3.88
C TYR A 303 7.25 5.18 4.60
N PHE A 304 7.64 6.27 3.95
CA PHE A 304 8.59 7.25 4.42
C PHE A 304 8.03 8.64 4.21
N HIS A 305 8.33 9.57 5.11
CA HIS A 305 7.73 10.89 5.15
C HIS A 305 8.80 11.98 5.23
N ARG A 306 8.69 12.97 4.36
CA ARG A 306 9.52 14.18 4.37
C ARG A 306 8.66 15.37 4.77
N ALA A 307 8.98 15.94 5.93
CA ALA A 307 8.25 17.08 6.49
C ALA A 307 8.55 18.38 5.73
N LEU A 308 7.57 18.97 5.06
CA LEU A 308 7.70 20.27 4.38
C LEU A 308 7.20 21.41 5.28
N ASN A 309 6.05 21.21 5.93
CA ASN A 309 5.44 22.17 6.86
C ASN A 309 5.53 21.69 8.31
N VAL A 310 6.75 21.71 8.88
CA VAL A 310 7.02 21.20 10.24
C VAL A 310 6.09 21.79 11.30
N ALA A 311 5.79 23.09 11.23
CA ALA A 311 4.94 23.75 12.22
C ALA A 311 3.54 23.13 12.24
N LYS A 312 2.90 22.95 11.07
CA LYS A 312 1.59 22.32 10.98
C LYS A 312 1.65 20.84 11.36
N LEU A 313 2.65 20.10 10.88
CA LEU A 313 2.77 18.67 11.16
C LEU A 313 2.91 18.37 12.66
N VAL A 314 3.63 19.22 13.40
CA VAL A 314 3.73 19.12 14.86
C VAL A 314 2.40 19.48 15.53
N ASP A 315 1.74 20.56 15.08
CA ASP A 315 0.47 21.04 15.64
C ASP A 315 -0.66 20.01 15.51
N VAL A 316 -0.66 19.23 14.44
CA VAL A 316 -1.68 18.19 14.17
C VAL A 316 -1.27 16.80 14.66
N GLY A 317 -0.11 16.67 15.30
CA GLY A 317 0.38 15.39 15.84
C GLY A 317 0.86 14.38 14.79
N PHE A 318 1.11 14.81 13.55
CA PHE A 318 1.68 13.94 12.50
C PHE A 318 3.15 13.60 12.79
N THR A 319 3.88 14.53 13.41
CA THR A 319 5.27 14.32 13.85
C THR A 319 5.53 15.03 15.16
N TYR A 320 6.58 14.62 15.87
CA TYR A 320 6.95 15.20 17.16
C TYR A 320 8.33 15.84 17.09
N VAL A 321 8.54 16.86 17.91
CA VAL A 321 9.86 17.47 18.08
C VAL A 321 10.69 16.57 19.01
N PRO A 322 11.87 16.08 18.58
CA PRO A 322 12.74 15.30 19.44
C PRO A 322 13.12 16.05 20.73
N ARG A 323 13.29 15.33 21.85
CA ARG A 323 13.57 15.93 23.18
C ARG A 323 14.80 16.85 23.21
N ASN A 324 15.78 16.61 22.33
CA ASN A 324 17.02 17.37 22.21
C ASN A 324 16.96 18.48 21.13
N MET A 325 15.77 18.83 20.65
CA MET A 325 15.56 19.77 19.55
C MET A 325 14.44 20.77 19.88
N THR A 326 14.51 21.96 19.28
CA THR A 326 13.41 22.94 19.30
C THR A 326 12.66 22.92 17.98
N THR A 327 11.38 23.30 17.95
CA THR A 327 10.60 23.41 16.71
C THR A 327 11.28 24.31 15.68
N ALA A 328 11.86 25.44 16.10
CA ALA A 328 12.60 26.34 15.21
C ALA A 328 13.83 25.67 14.57
N ARG A 329 14.55 24.84 15.33
CA ARG A 329 15.67 24.06 14.79
C ARG A 329 15.17 22.99 13.81
N MET A 330 14.08 22.30 14.12
CA MET A 330 13.47 21.30 13.24
C MET A 330 12.98 21.92 11.92
N ILE A 331 12.34 23.10 11.98
CA ILE A 331 11.96 23.88 10.79
C ILE A 331 13.19 24.19 9.93
N ARG A 332 14.27 24.71 10.54
CA ARG A 332 15.51 25.03 9.82
C ARG A 332 16.14 23.79 9.18
N MET A 333 16.15 22.66 9.89
CA MET A 333 16.72 21.41 9.38
C MET A 333 15.91 20.82 8.23
N ASN A 334 14.60 21.04 8.20
CA ASN A 334 13.71 20.53 7.16
C ASN A 334 13.49 21.51 6.01
N LYS A 335 13.99 22.76 6.10
CA LYS A 335 13.91 23.74 5.02
C LYS A 335 14.47 23.15 3.72
N VAL A 336 13.71 23.28 2.64
CA VAL A 336 14.12 22.98 1.27
C VAL A 336 14.54 24.27 0.57
N SER A 337 15.28 24.13 -0.54
CA SER A 337 15.65 25.28 -1.37
C SER A 337 14.41 26.00 -1.91
N ASP A 338 14.55 27.29 -2.21
CA ASP A 338 13.46 28.10 -2.75
C ASP A 338 13.28 27.88 -4.26
N THR A 339 14.33 27.45 -4.96
CA THR A 339 14.35 27.13 -6.40
C THR A 339 14.92 25.72 -6.66
N PRO A 340 14.45 25.03 -7.71
CA PRO A 340 15.08 23.80 -8.18
C PRO A 340 16.55 24.01 -8.56
N THR A 341 17.33 22.94 -8.50
CA THR A 341 18.75 22.88 -8.84
C THR A 341 18.95 22.64 -10.33
N LEU A 342 18.13 21.76 -10.89
CA LEU A 342 18.08 21.44 -12.32
C LEU A 342 17.15 22.43 -13.03
N ASP A 343 17.38 22.63 -14.33
CA ASP A 343 16.49 23.41 -15.20
C ASP A 343 15.25 22.58 -15.55
N VAL A 344 14.40 22.36 -14.54
CA VAL A 344 13.18 21.57 -14.66
C VAL A 344 12.06 22.41 -15.24
N ARG A 345 11.32 21.84 -16.19
CA ARG A 345 10.07 22.41 -16.70
C ARG A 345 8.93 21.41 -16.60
N PRO A 346 7.66 21.88 -16.47
CA PRO A 346 6.52 20.98 -16.58
C PRO A 346 6.56 20.18 -17.89
N MET A 347 6.10 18.94 -17.82
CA MET A 347 5.93 18.09 -19.00
C MET A 347 4.88 18.70 -19.95
N GLU A 348 5.15 18.60 -21.25
CA GLU A 348 4.26 19.00 -22.34
C GLU A 348 3.89 17.81 -23.24
N GLU A 349 2.91 17.98 -24.12
CA GLU A 349 2.47 16.93 -25.06
C GLU A 349 3.61 16.41 -25.94
N LYS A 350 4.55 17.28 -26.34
CA LYS A 350 5.72 16.91 -27.15
C LYS A 350 6.68 15.95 -26.44
N ASP A 351 6.65 15.91 -25.10
CA ASP A 351 7.57 15.12 -24.29
C ASP A 351 7.07 13.69 -24.06
N VAL A 352 5.81 13.38 -24.41
CA VAL A 352 5.18 12.06 -24.17
C VAL A 352 6.03 10.92 -24.74
N ALA A 353 6.48 11.03 -25.99
CA ALA A 353 7.26 9.97 -26.63
C ALA A 353 8.70 9.86 -26.07
N PRO A 354 9.49 10.95 -25.95
CA PRO A 354 10.81 10.89 -25.31
C PRO A 354 10.76 10.38 -23.85
N LEU A 355 9.78 10.82 -23.07
CA LEU A 355 9.61 10.37 -21.68
C LEU A 355 9.23 8.89 -21.62
N ALA A 356 8.36 8.40 -22.51
CA ALA A 356 7.99 6.99 -22.57
C ALA A 356 9.20 6.09 -22.83
N ASP A 357 10.12 6.50 -23.72
CA ASP A 357 11.36 5.77 -23.98
C ASP A 357 12.28 5.75 -22.74
N LEU A 358 12.53 6.93 -22.15
CA LEU A 358 13.36 7.04 -20.94
C LEU A 358 12.78 6.20 -19.79
N PHE A 359 11.48 6.30 -19.55
CA PHE A 359 10.76 5.50 -18.55
C PHE A 359 10.91 4.01 -18.81
N THR A 360 10.64 3.57 -20.04
CA THR A 360 10.70 2.14 -20.41
C THR A 360 12.09 1.56 -20.18
N ARG A 361 13.15 2.30 -20.55
CA ARG A 361 14.54 1.87 -20.32
C ARG A 361 14.88 1.85 -18.84
N TYR A 362 14.50 2.89 -18.09
CA TYR A 362 14.78 2.96 -16.65
C TYR A 362 14.05 1.86 -15.85
N MET A 363 12.80 1.54 -16.21
CA MET A 363 12.02 0.45 -15.61
C MET A 363 12.63 -0.95 -15.80
N GLN A 364 13.59 -1.15 -16.71
CA GLN A 364 14.26 -2.44 -16.85
C GLN A 364 15.10 -2.83 -15.63
N ARG A 365 15.36 -1.87 -14.74
CA ARG A 365 16.14 -2.04 -13.51
C ARG A 365 15.36 -2.75 -12.38
N PHE A 366 14.06 -2.97 -12.55
CA PHE A 366 13.20 -3.52 -11.51
C PHE A 366 12.48 -4.82 -11.93
N ASP A 367 12.22 -5.70 -10.97
CA ASP A 367 11.65 -7.03 -11.25
C ASP A 367 10.17 -6.98 -11.66
N MET A 368 9.36 -6.16 -11.00
CA MET A 368 7.94 -5.94 -11.33
C MET A 368 7.69 -4.49 -11.72
N VAL A 369 7.30 -4.25 -12.97
CA VAL A 369 7.08 -2.89 -13.51
C VAL A 369 5.81 -2.78 -14.35
N PRO A 370 5.20 -1.59 -14.43
CA PRO A 370 4.17 -1.34 -15.43
C PRO A 370 4.81 -1.26 -16.82
N VAL A 371 4.10 -1.77 -17.83
CA VAL A 371 4.42 -1.58 -19.24
C VAL A 371 3.42 -0.60 -19.80
N MET A 372 3.89 0.62 -20.09
CA MET A 372 3.05 1.73 -20.52
C MET A 372 3.25 1.99 -22.00
N ASN A 373 2.14 2.10 -22.75
CA ASN A 373 2.15 2.67 -24.09
C ASN A 373 2.07 4.21 -24.03
N LEU A 374 2.06 4.89 -25.18
CA LEU A 374 2.03 6.36 -25.22
C LEU A 374 0.73 6.97 -24.64
N GLU A 375 -0.41 6.29 -24.75
CA GLU A 375 -1.65 6.75 -24.13
C GLU A 375 -1.58 6.61 -22.61
N ASP A 376 -1.02 5.52 -22.11
CA ASP A 376 -0.79 5.31 -20.68
C ASP A 376 0.12 6.40 -20.13
N VAL A 377 1.26 6.66 -20.78
CA VAL A 377 2.21 7.71 -20.38
C VAL A 377 1.55 9.09 -20.39
N ARG A 378 0.79 9.42 -21.44
CA ARG A 378 0.04 10.69 -21.51
C ARG A 378 -0.96 10.81 -20.35
N HIS A 379 -1.71 9.75 -20.05
CA HIS A 379 -2.68 9.77 -18.96
C HIS A 379 -2.02 9.88 -17.58
N GLN A 380 -1.01 9.04 -17.31
CA GLN A 380 -0.36 8.98 -16.01
C GLN A 380 0.39 10.28 -15.68
N PHE A 381 1.00 10.91 -16.68
CA PHE A 381 1.93 12.02 -16.44
C PHE A 381 1.44 13.40 -16.89
N LEU A 382 0.43 13.49 -17.76
CA LEU A 382 -0.02 14.77 -18.30
C LEU A 382 -1.50 15.08 -18.01
N SER A 383 -2.40 14.09 -18.02
CA SER A 383 -3.84 14.36 -17.89
C SER A 383 -4.23 14.88 -16.49
N GLY A 384 -3.46 14.54 -15.46
CA GLY A 384 -3.66 14.99 -14.07
C GLY A 384 -3.10 16.39 -13.75
N GLN A 385 -2.53 17.12 -14.71
CA GLN A 385 -1.86 18.41 -14.45
C GLN A 385 -2.81 19.55 -14.03
N GLY A 386 -4.13 19.35 -14.14
CA GLY A 386 -5.14 20.39 -13.89
C GLY A 386 -5.17 21.48 -14.97
N THR A 387 -6.01 22.48 -14.76
CA THR A 387 -6.27 23.55 -15.73
C THR A 387 -6.03 24.94 -15.15
N GLY A 388 -5.85 25.94 -16.02
CA GLY A 388 -5.67 27.32 -15.59
C GLY A 388 -4.24 27.64 -15.13
N ARG A 389 -4.07 28.79 -14.48
CA ARG A 389 -2.76 29.26 -14.02
C ARG A 389 -2.46 28.75 -12.61
N ILE A 390 -1.18 28.55 -12.31
CA ILE A 390 -0.74 28.25 -10.95
C ILE A 390 -1.11 29.42 -10.03
N GLY A 391 -1.80 29.14 -8.93
CA GLY A 391 -2.23 30.16 -7.98
C GLY A 391 -3.62 30.75 -8.24
N GLU A 392 -4.34 30.29 -9.27
CA GLU A 392 -5.66 30.83 -9.63
C GLU A 392 -6.73 30.55 -8.55
N GLU A 393 -6.83 29.31 -8.08
CA GLU A 393 -7.73 28.93 -6.97
C GLU A 393 -6.97 28.69 -5.66
N LYS A 394 -5.78 28.08 -5.76
CA LYS A 394 -4.96 27.69 -4.62
C LYS A 394 -3.50 28.02 -4.88
N GLU A 395 -2.87 28.66 -3.92
CA GLU A 395 -1.46 29.05 -4.02
C GLU A 395 -0.58 27.84 -4.38
N GLY A 396 0.24 27.99 -5.42
CA GLY A 396 1.18 26.96 -5.85
C GLY A 396 0.59 25.82 -6.69
N ARG A 397 -0.70 25.84 -7.05
CA ARG A 397 -1.35 24.76 -7.85
C ARG A 397 -2.27 25.29 -8.93
N ARG A 398 -2.53 24.46 -9.94
CA ARG A 398 -3.59 24.65 -10.93
C ARG A 398 -4.93 24.14 -10.40
N VAL A 399 -6.03 24.58 -11.02
CA VAL A 399 -7.39 24.12 -10.70
C VAL A 399 -7.51 22.63 -11.00
N GLY A 400 -7.98 21.85 -10.03
CA GLY A 400 -8.16 20.40 -10.18
C GLY A 400 -6.87 19.60 -10.41
N GLN A 401 -5.71 20.14 -10.02
CA GLN A 401 -4.43 19.46 -10.22
C GLN A 401 -4.28 18.24 -9.30
N VAL A 402 -4.05 17.09 -9.92
CA VAL A 402 -3.83 15.78 -9.26
C VAL A 402 -2.36 15.38 -9.31
N THR A 403 -1.68 15.65 -10.43
CA THR A 403 -0.30 15.25 -10.66
C THR A 403 0.60 16.44 -11.02
N TRP A 404 1.88 16.29 -10.71
CA TRP A 404 2.96 17.15 -11.17
C TRP A 404 3.96 16.24 -11.86
N THR A 405 4.28 16.54 -13.11
CA THR A 405 5.36 15.88 -13.85
C THR A 405 6.27 16.95 -14.41
N TYR A 406 7.56 16.83 -14.11
CA TYR A 406 8.59 17.73 -14.59
C TYR A 406 9.66 16.94 -15.33
N VAL A 407 10.20 17.54 -16.38
CA VAL A 407 11.25 16.98 -17.22
C VAL A 407 12.48 17.88 -17.20
N VAL A 408 13.64 17.27 -17.43
CA VAL A 408 14.91 17.95 -17.66
C VAL A 408 15.33 17.69 -19.10
N GLU A 409 15.45 18.76 -19.87
CA GLU A 409 15.81 18.73 -21.27
C GLU A 409 17.29 19.11 -21.43
N ASN A 410 18.04 18.30 -22.18
CA ASN A 410 19.41 18.65 -22.54
C ASN A 410 19.38 19.88 -23.47
N PRO A 411 20.07 20.98 -23.15
CA PRO A 411 19.96 22.24 -23.89
C PRO A 411 20.55 22.19 -25.30
N GLU A 412 21.41 21.22 -25.61
CA GLU A 412 22.06 21.09 -26.91
C GLU A 412 21.31 20.10 -27.82
N THR A 413 20.91 18.96 -27.27
CA THR A 413 20.28 17.87 -28.04
C THR A 413 18.76 17.90 -28.01
N HIS A 414 18.16 18.69 -27.10
CA HIS A 414 16.72 18.74 -26.83
C HIS A 414 16.12 17.40 -26.38
N ASN A 415 16.95 16.43 -26.01
CA ASN A 415 16.49 15.15 -25.47
C ASN A 415 16.10 15.29 -24.01
N ILE A 416 15.04 14.57 -23.61
CA ILE A 416 14.67 14.43 -22.20
C ILE A 416 15.65 13.47 -21.52
N THR A 417 16.34 14.00 -20.51
CA THR A 417 17.41 13.30 -19.76
C THR A 417 16.90 12.76 -18.42
N ASP A 418 15.97 13.49 -17.80
CA ASP A 418 15.35 13.08 -16.54
C ASP A 418 13.88 13.47 -16.52
N PHE A 419 13.12 12.77 -15.69
CA PHE A 419 11.83 13.25 -15.24
C PHE A 419 11.53 12.77 -13.83
N PHE A 420 10.68 13.51 -13.13
CA PHE A 420 10.03 13.02 -11.91
C PHE A 420 8.56 13.38 -11.93
N SER A 421 7.78 12.62 -11.17
CA SER A 421 6.38 12.87 -10.97
C SER A 421 5.96 12.66 -9.53
N MET A 422 4.91 13.37 -9.13
CA MET A 422 4.22 13.20 -7.86
C MET A 422 2.72 13.37 -8.03
N TYR A 423 1.94 12.76 -7.15
CA TYR A 423 0.50 13.01 -7.06
C TYR A 423 0.11 13.57 -5.69
N HIS A 424 -1.01 14.28 -5.65
CA HIS A 424 -1.59 14.85 -4.44
C HIS A 424 -2.72 13.96 -3.93
N LEU A 425 -2.62 13.55 -2.67
CA LEU A 425 -3.67 12.83 -1.97
C LEU A 425 -3.80 13.41 -0.55
N PRO A 426 -4.72 14.36 -0.33
CA PRO A 426 -4.86 14.99 0.97
C PRO A 426 -5.49 14.01 1.98
N SER A 427 -5.35 14.34 3.26
CA SER A 427 -6.05 13.67 4.34
C SER A 427 -6.88 14.65 5.15
N THR A 428 -8.10 14.27 5.53
CA THR A 428 -8.89 15.00 6.52
C THR A 428 -8.24 14.83 7.89
N ILE A 429 -8.07 15.95 8.62
CA ILE A 429 -7.57 15.97 9.99
C ILE A 429 -8.78 15.91 10.92
N ILE A 430 -8.93 14.82 11.68
CA ILE A 430 -10.16 14.56 12.45
C ILE A 430 -10.17 15.35 13.76
N ARG A 431 -9.01 15.50 14.42
CA ARG A 431 -8.89 16.01 15.80
C ARG A 431 -8.15 17.35 15.90
N SER A 432 -8.37 18.28 14.97
CA SER A 432 -7.79 19.63 15.05
C SER A 432 -8.83 20.73 14.83
N PRO A 433 -9.00 21.69 15.75
CA PRO A 433 -9.90 22.83 15.56
C PRO A 433 -9.33 23.89 14.59
N LYS A 434 -8.03 23.83 14.28
CA LYS A 434 -7.30 24.84 13.49
C LYS A 434 -7.00 24.39 12.06
N HIS A 435 -6.82 23.10 11.84
CA HIS A 435 -6.44 22.54 10.55
C HIS A 435 -7.46 21.47 10.13
N GLY A 436 -8.13 21.65 8.99
CA GLY A 436 -9.09 20.68 8.46
C GLY A 436 -8.50 19.62 7.53
N THR A 437 -7.41 19.97 6.82
CA THR A 437 -6.81 19.11 5.79
C THR A 437 -5.29 19.10 5.92
N LEU A 438 -4.70 17.91 5.80
CA LEU A 438 -3.28 17.66 5.64
C LEU A 438 -2.99 17.48 4.14
N GLU A 439 -2.18 18.35 3.57
CA GLU A 439 -1.84 18.33 2.15
C GLU A 439 -0.63 17.41 1.93
N ALA A 440 -0.83 16.24 1.37
CA ALA A 440 0.23 15.25 1.18
C ALA A 440 0.52 15.01 -0.30
N GLY A 441 1.79 15.11 -0.67
CA GLY A 441 2.32 14.64 -1.96
C GLY A 441 2.88 13.24 -1.83
N TYR A 442 2.82 12.47 -2.90
CA TYR A 442 3.40 11.13 -2.98
C TYR A 442 4.31 11.08 -4.19
N LEU A 443 5.57 10.68 -3.97
CA LEU A 443 6.50 10.38 -5.05
C LEU A 443 5.92 9.28 -5.91
N TYR A 444 5.78 9.55 -7.21
CA TYR A 444 5.20 8.62 -8.17
C TYR A 444 6.32 7.97 -8.98
N TYR A 445 6.34 8.12 -10.31
CA TYR A 445 7.43 7.61 -11.14
C TYR A 445 8.48 8.67 -11.44
N TYR A 446 9.71 8.22 -11.69
CA TYR A 446 10.82 9.04 -12.14
C TYR A 446 11.78 8.19 -12.98
N ALA A 447 12.64 8.84 -13.75
CA ALA A 447 13.74 8.21 -14.47
C ALA A 447 14.85 9.21 -14.74
N THR A 448 16.06 8.70 -14.96
CA THR A 448 17.24 9.47 -15.31
C THR A 448 18.12 8.66 -16.25
N ASP A 449 18.73 9.30 -17.25
CA ASP A 449 19.63 8.66 -18.21
C ASP A 449 21.02 8.37 -17.63
N VAL A 450 21.40 9.01 -16.53
CA VAL A 450 22.60 8.67 -15.74
C VAL A 450 22.59 7.20 -15.31
N ALA A 451 21.41 6.59 -15.18
CA ALA A 451 21.26 5.17 -14.86
C ALA A 451 21.79 4.22 -15.95
N PHE A 452 22.08 4.73 -17.16
CA PHE A 452 22.60 3.97 -18.29
C PHE A 452 24.11 4.20 -18.51
N GLU A 453 24.73 5.08 -17.74
CA GLU A 453 26.16 5.29 -17.81
C GLU A 453 26.90 4.13 -17.11
N ASP A 454 27.94 3.61 -17.76
CA ASP A 454 28.73 2.49 -17.23
C ASP A 454 29.29 2.82 -15.84
N GLY A 455 28.99 1.98 -14.84
CA GLY A 455 29.50 2.12 -13.48
C GLY A 455 28.75 3.13 -12.59
N ALA A 456 27.66 3.77 -13.08
CA ALA A 456 26.99 4.86 -12.36
C ALA A 456 26.33 4.43 -11.04
N ASP A 457 25.97 3.16 -10.92
CA ASP A 457 25.46 2.57 -9.68
C ASP A 457 26.60 2.43 -8.66
N GLU A 458 27.75 1.90 -9.10
CA GLU A 458 28.88 1.53 -8.26
C GLU A 458 29.66 2.74 -7.77
N ASP A 459 29.84 3.76 -8.62
CA ASP A 459 30.59 4.98 -8.29
C ASP A 459 29.75 6.08 -7.63
N GLY A 460 28.43 5.86 -7.52
CA GLY A 460 27.50 6.74 -6.83
C GLY A 460 26.95 7.90 -7.66
N ARG A 461 27.27 8.00 -8.97
CA ARG A 461 26.69 9.03 -9.85
C ARG A 461 25.17 8.94 -9.93
N LEU A 462 24.60 7.74 -10.06
CA LEU A 462 23.15 7.58 -10.09
C LEU A 462 22.52 8.08 -8.79
N LYS A 463 23.07 7.68 -7.65
CA LYS A 463 22.58 8.12 -6.35
C LYS A 463 22.60 9.65 -6.23
N ALA A 464 23.70 10.29 -6.63
CA ALA A 464 23.82 11.74 -6.61
C ALA A 464 22.79 12.40 -7.53
N ARG A 465 22.58 11.87 -8.74
CA ARG A 465 21.57 12.39 -9.68
C ARG A 465 20.15 12.27 -9.11
N LEU A 466 19.80 11.11 -8.56
CA LEU A 466 18.50 10.89 -7.93
C LEU A 466 18.28 11.78 -6.70
N GLN A 467 19.32 12.04 -5.90
CA GLN A 467 19.24 13.00 -4.80
C GLN A 467 18.90 14.41 -5.29
N THR A 468 19.54 14.87 -6.37
CA THR A 468 19.22 16.17 -6.97
C THR A 468 17.80 16.17 -7.55
N LEU A 469 17.45 15.15 -8.33
CA LEU A 469 16.15 15.06 -9.01
C LEU A 469 14.97 15.04 -8.02
N ILE A 470 15.03 14.18 -7.01
CA ILE A 470 13.99 14.09 -5.98
C ILE A 470 14.08 15.27 -5.00
N GLY A 471 15.27 15.83 -4.79
CA GLY A 471 15.45 17.09 -4.07
C GLY A 471 14.66 18.24 -4.71
N ASP A 472 14.69 18.35 -6.04
CA ASP A 472 13.92 19.33 -6.78
C ASP A 472 12.41 19.03 -6.75
N ALA A 473 12.02 17.76 -6.75
CA ALA A 473 10.62 17.38 -6.51
C ALA A 473 10.11 17.89 -5.15
N LEU A 474 10.94 17.84 -4.09
CA LEU A 474 10.60 18.42 -2.78
C LEU A 474 10.46 19.95 -2.83
N VAL A 475 11.26 20.63 -3.64
CA VAL A 475 11.14 22.08 -3.86
C VAL A 475 9.79 22.39 -4.52
N ILE A 476 9.44 21.70 -5.61
CA ILE A 476 8.15 21.88 -6.29
C ILE A 476 6.98 21.55 -5.33
N ALA A 477 7.10 20.48 -4.54
CA ALA A 477 6.07 20.10 -3.56
C ALA A 477 5.86 21.19 -2.49
N ASN A 478 6.95 21.80 -2.01
CA ASN A 478 6.90 22.91 -1.07
C ASN A 478 6.30 24.18 -1.69
N GLN A 479 6.65 24.48 -2.95
CA GLN A 479 6.04 25.58 -3.71
C GLN A 479 4.54 25.37 -3.92
N ALA A 480 4.10 24.12 -4.12
CA ALA A 480 2.70 23.70 -4.21
C ALA A 480 1.93 23.71 -2.87
N LYS A 481 2.59 24.15 -1.78
CA LYS A 481 2.05 24.21 -0.42
C LYS A 481 1.58 22.86 0.10
N LEU A 482 2.35 21.81 -0.21
CA LEU A 482 2.20 20.51 0.42
C LEU A 482 2.85 20.55 1.81
N ASP A 483 2.23 19.87 2.77
CA ASP A 483 2.70 19.82 4.16
C ASP A 483 3.70 18.70 4.38
N VAL A 484 3.53 17.59 3.68
CA VAL A 484 4.36 16.38 3.76
C VAL A 484 4.52 15.77 2.38
N PHE A 485 5.67 15.15 2.14
CA PHE A 485 5.97 14.41 0.92
C PHE A 485 6.31 12.96 1.25
N ASN A 486 5.57 12.03 0.68
CA ASN A 486 5.64 10.61 0.98
C ASN A 486 6.38 9.85 -0.10
N ALA A 487 7.10 8.81 0.30
CA ALA A 487 7.73 7.86 -0.60
C ALA A 487 7.64 6.44 -0.01
N LEU A 488 7.81 5.44 -0.86
CA LEU A 488 7.87 4.04 -0.46
C LEU A 488 9.27 3.48 -0.72
N THR A 489 9.64 2.40 -0.02
CA THR A 489 10.86 1.61 -0.32
C THR A 489 10.67 0.74 -1.58
N LEU A 490 10.40 1.39 -2.70
CA LEU A 490 10.29 0.85 -4.05
C LEU A 490 11.21 1.63 -4.99
N MET A 491 11.49 1.09 -6.18
CA MET A 491 12.45 1.65 -7.13
C MET A 491 13.82 1.92 -6.49
N ASP A 492 14.56 2.94 -6.94
CA ASP A 492 15.86 3.32 -6.36
C ASP A 492 15.73 4.25 -5.13
N ASN A 493 14.51 4.39 -4.54
CA ASN A 493 14.26 5.32 -3.43
C ASN A 493 15.14 5.02 -2.21
N VAL A 494 15.37 3.75 -1.90
CA VAL A 494 16.05 3.31 -0.67
C VAL A 494 17.41 4.01 -0.48
N SER A 495 18.15 4.20 -1.57
CA SER A 495 19.48 4.83 -1.54
C SER A 495 19.47 6.34 -1.19
N ILE A 496 18.35 7.04 -1.41
CA ILE A 496 18.25 8.50 -1.29
C ILE A 496 17.39 8.98 -0.10
N LEU A 497 16.52 8.12 0.45
CA LEU A 497 15.56 8.49 1.49
C LEU A 497 16.22 9.18 2.69
N LYS A 498 17.25 8.56 3.27
CA LYS A 498 17.94 9.10 4.44
C LYS A 498 18.60 10.45 4.16
N ASP A 499 19.28 10.57 3.03
CA ASP A 499 20.04 11.76 2.67
C ASP A 499 19.11 12.95 2.36
N LEU A 500 17.94 12.66 1.79
CA LEU A 500 16.87 13.64 1.60
C LEU A 500 15.99 13.87 2.84
N LYS A 501 16.37 13.29 3.99
CA LYS A 501 15.71 13.45 5.30
C LYS A 501 14.28 12.92 5.34
N PHE A 502 13.98 11.88 4.57
CA PHE A 502 12.76 11.12 4.78
C PHE A 502 12.89 10.31 6.08
N GLY A 503 11.93 10.52 6.99
CA GLY A 503 11.78 9.71 8.19
C GLY A 503 10.97 8.45 7.89
N ALA A 504 11.31 7.33 8.52
CA ALA A 504 10.57 6.10 8.35
C ALA A 504 9.20 6.21 9.02
N GLY A 505 8.13 5.94 8.27
CA GLY A 505 6.77 5.83 8.78
C GLY A 505 6.51 4.50 9.48
N ASP A 506 5.37 4.37 10.13
CA ASP A 506 4.88 3.12 10.72
C ASP A 506 4.13 2.23 9.70
N GLY A 507 3.60 2.84 8.64
CA GLY A 507 2.87 2.16 7.58
C GLY A 507 3.72 1.27 6.69
N PHE A 508 3.19 0.08 6.41
CA PHE A 508 3.71 -0.85 5.40
C PHE A 508 2.68 -1.08 4.31
N LEU A 509 3.16 -1.34 3.10
CA LEU A 509 2.34 -1.68 1.95
C LEU A 509 2.78 -3.06 1.43
N ASN A 510 1.90 -4.03 1.53
CA ASN A 510 2.12 -5.37 1.02
C ASN A 510 1.63 -5.46 -0.42
N PHE A 511 2.45 -5.98 -1.32
CA PHE A 511 2.10 -6.21 -2.73
C PHE A 511 1.69 -7.67 -2.95
N TYR A 512 0.65 -7.84 -3.75
CA TYR A 512 0.08 -9.15 -4.08
C TYR A 512 -0.22 -9.25 -5.56
N LEU A 513 -0.13 -10.47 -6.09
CA LEU A 513 -0.64 -10.82 -7.40
C LEU A 513 -1.72 -11.90 -7.26
N TYR A 514 -2.88 -11.65 -7.84
CA TYR A 514 -3.94 -12.63 -8.00
C TYR A 514 -3.67 -13.50 -9.21
N ASN A 515 -3.83 -14.82 -9.06
CA ASN A 515 -3.62 -15.82 -10.08
C ASN A 515 -2.24 -15.73 -10.77
N TRP A 516 -1.22 -15.35 -10.00
CA TRP A 516 0.17 -15.36 -10.44
C TRP A 516 1.07 -15.74 -9.28
N ARG A 517 2.04 -16.59 -9.57
CA ARG A 517 3.04 -17.08 -8.65
C ARG A 517 4.39 -16.53 -9.09
N THR A 518 5.15 -15.99 -8.15
CA THR A 518 6.52 -15.52 -8.37
C THR A 518 7.29 -15.64 -7.06
N SER A 519 8.61 -15.74 -7.15
CA SER A 519 9.48 -15.62 -5.97
C SER A 519 9.35 -14.21 -5.37
N LYS A 520 9.68 -14.08 -4.08
CA LYS A 520 9.64 -12.77 -3.42
C LYS A 520 10.46 -11.72 -4.18
N LEU A 521 9.95 -10.50 -4.18
CA LEU A 521 10.58 -9.35 -4.81
C LEU A 521 11.13 -8.42 -3.73
N ALA A 522 12.32 -7.86 -3.95
CA ALA A 522 12.96 -6.95 -3.02
C ALA A 522 12.12 -5.67 -2.81
N GLY A 523 11.75 -5.42 -1.56
CA GLY A 523 11.00 -4.24 -1.13
C GLY A 523 11.80 -3.50 -0.07
N ILE A 524 11.39 -3.56 1.20
CA ILE A 524 12.20 -3.02 2.30
C ILE A 524 13.52 -3.78 2.52
N ASN A 525 13.58 -5.07 2.16
CA ASN A 525 14.76 -5.90 2.28
C ASN A 525 15.27 -6.33 0.89
N ASP A 526 16.55 -6.66 0.82
CA ASP A 526 17.16 -7.40 -0.28
C ASP A 526 16.49 -8.78 -0.43
N GLU A 527 16.36 -9.26 -1.66
CA GLU A 527 15.84 -10.60 -1.98
C GLU A 527 16.72 -11.22 -3.09
N GLY A 528 17.50 -12.25 -2.74
CA GLY A 528 18.51 -12.80 -3.66
C GLY A 528 19.55 -11.76 -4.04
N ASP A 529 19.75 -11.56 -5.35
CA ASP A 529 20.67 -10.55 -5.89
C ASP A 529 20.01 -9.15 -6.00
N ALA A 530 18.69 -9.05 -5.87
CA ALA A 530 17.97 -7.79 -5.95
C ALA A 530 18.11 -7.00 -4.64
N LYS A 531 18.64 -5.78 -4.74
CA LYS A 531 18.73 -4.83 -3.62
C LYS A 531 17.37 -4.31 -3.20
N ALA A 532 17.25 -3.94 -1.93
CA ALA A 532 16.06 -3.29 -1.39
C ALA A 532 15.55 -2.17 -2.31
N GLY A 533 14.25 -2.18 -2.57
CA GLY A 533 13.53 -1.31 -3.49
C GLY A 533 13.45 -1.87 -4.92
N ARG A 534 14.47 -2.58 -5.40
CA ARG A 534 14.58 -2.95 -6.82
C ARG A 534 13.69 -4.10 -7.28
N GLY A 535 12.96 -4.74 -6.38
CA GLY A 535 11.97 -5.74 -6.76
C GLY A 535 10.65 -5.13 -7.23
N VAL A 536 10.34 -3.89 -6.83
CA VAL A 536 9.06 -3.25 -7.09
C VAL A 536 9.28 -1.91 -7.79
N GLY A 537 8.91 -1.84 -9.06
CA GLY A 537 8.83 -0.62 -9.84
C GLY A 537 7.40 -0.23 -10.23
N VAL A 538 6.38 -0.81 -9.58
CA VAL A 538 4.98 -0.36 -9.69
C VAL A 538 4.64 0.51 -8.49
N VAL A 539 4.05 1.67 -8.73
CA VAL A 539 3.50 2.55 -7.69
C VAL A 539 1.97 2.49 -7.74
N MET A 540 1.35 2.11 -6.63
CA MET A 540 -0.10 1.98 -6.46
C MET A 540 -0.68 3.24 -5.79
N LEU A 541 -1.88 3.64 -6.21
CA LEU A 541 -2.52 4.92 -5.86
C LEU A 541 -3.31 4.94 -4.55
#